data_AF-A0AAN0YQ69-F1
#
_entry.id   AF-A0AAN0YQ69-F1
#
_cell.length_a   1.000
_cell.length_b   1.000
_cell.length_c   1.000
_cell.angle_alpha   90.00
_cell.angle_beta   90.00
_cell.angle_gamma   90.00
#
_symmetry.space_group_name_H-M   'P 1'
#
loop_
_entity.id
_entity.type
_entity.pdbx_description
1 polymer ?
#
loop_
_entity_poly.entity_id
_entity_poly.type
_entity_poly.pdbx_seq_one_letter_code
_entity_poly.pdbx_strand_id
1 'polypeptide(L)'
;MEKTLNKYVIDVLFEGDDNYLVIEICVTHRMEEEKRSYLINHNIPFIEVLPSKNNNGYSYTVCDLYLPGFLEQYEEDAVERQIQTTYEYFREELLRMARKEILNKNQLELYQQEVLDQVSEKIDCINLRDHIDSVLYKKMHSIPVIAYNANPIRFEEFSNARYINSKTIKINNGRYFLNREQNILYNLLQTFQKEGIKIHAIVCEDEFHKHPYVGGFNFLIPSSRIIGEQIKEILKKLVLEARIDREYIVEHHKNSGYPF
;
A
#
# COMPACT_ATOMS: atom_id res chain seq x y z
N MET A 1 1.64 -95.26 -40.42
CA MET A 1 3.07 -94.98 -40.60
C MET A 1 3.20 -93.46 -40.63
N GLU A 2 3.68 -92.89 -39.53
CA GLU A 2 3.91 -91.45 -39.37
C GLU A 2 5.01 -90.98 -40.32
N LYS A 3 4.83 -89.78 -40.88
CA LYS A 3 5.90 -88.80 -40.96
C LYS A 3 5.35 -87.48 -40.44
N THR A 4 5.68 -87.22 -39.19
CA THR A 4 5.49 -85.97 -38.46
C THR A 4 6.05 -84.81 -39.29
N LEU A 5 5.18 -83.87 -39.68
CA LEU A 5 5.58 -82.57 -40.22
C LEU A 5 6.13 -81.75 -39.06
N ASN A 6 7.44 -81.49 -39.11
CA ASN A 6 8.14 -80.69 -38.12
C ASN A 6 7.51 -79.29 -37.99
N LYS A 7 7.31 -78.85 -36.74
CA LYS A 7 6.93 -77.48 -36.38
C LYS A 7 8.06 -76.54 -36.80
N TYR A 8 7.81 -75.62 -37.72
CA TYR A 8 8.75 -74.56 -38.04
C TYR A 8 8.36 -73.29 -37.25
N VAL A 9 9.13 -73.00 -36.22
CA VAL A 9 9.26 -71.65 -35.65
C VAL A 9 10.49 -71.04 -36.32
N ILE A 10 10.38 -69.82 -36.85
CA ILE A 10 11.53 -69.08 -37.36
C ILE A 10 11.83 -68.00 -36.33
N ASP A 11 12.77 -68.29 -35.43
CA ASP A 11 13.37 -67.28 -34.57
C ASP A 11 14.40 -66.51 -35.40
N VAL A 12 14.18 -65.21 -35.60
CA VAL A 12 15.19 -64.33 -36.20
C VAL A 12 15.85 -63.55 -35.07
N LEU A 13 17.02 -64.02 -34.64
CA LEU A 13 17.85 -63.30 -33.67
C LEU A 13 18.70 -62.28 -34.44
N PHE A 14 18.56 -61.01 -34.09
CA PHE A 14 19.50 -59.98 -34.52
C PHE A 14 20.56 -59.82 -33.42
N GLU A 15 21.79 -60.21 -33.70
CA GLU A 15 22.94 -59.88 -32.85
C GLU A 15 23.37 -58.44 -33.13
N GLY A 16 23.17 -57.57 -32.15
CA GLY A 16 23.87 -56.28 -32.02
C GLY A 16 24.67 -56.28 -30.72
N ASP A 17 25.68 -55.42 -30.62
CA ASP A 17 26.54 -55.29 -29.43
C ASP A 17 25.71 -55.25 -28.14
N ASP A 18 25.74 -56.36 -27.40
CA ASP A 18 25.13 -56.65 -26.09
C ASP A 18 23.60 -56.48 -25.91
N ASN A 19 22.80 -56.33 -26.97
CA ASN A 19 21.33 -56.25 -26.86
C ASN A 19 20.63 -57.18 -27.86
N TYR A 20 19.85 -58.14 -27.33
CA TYR A 20 19.08 -59.10 -28.13
C TYR A 20 17.65 -58.60 -28.33
N LEU A 21 17.19 -58.47 -29.58
CA LEU A 21 15.78 -58.27 -29.92
C LEU A 21 15.24 -59.56 -30.54
N VAL A 22 14.15 -60.09 -29.96
CA VAL A 22 13.47 -61.27 -30.49
C VAL A 22 12.29 -60.83 -31.36
N ILE A 23 12.31 -61.20 -32.64
CA ILE A 23 11.15 -61.02 -33.51
C ILE A 23 10.56 -62.40 -33.82
N GLU A 24 9.33 -62.64 -33.37
CA GLU A 24 8.63 -63.90 -33.58
C GLU A 24 7.50 -63.71 -34.60
N ILE A 25 7.54 -64.51 -35.67
CA ILE A 25 6.47 -64.54 -36.68
C ILE A 25 5.51 -65.66 -36.31
N CYS A 26 4.33 -65.29 -35.82
CA CYS A 26 3.28 -66.22 -35.45
C CYS A 26 2.61 -66.80 -36.71
N VAL A 27 3.04 -67.99 -37.14
CA VAL A 27 2.47 -68.70 -38.30
C VAL A 27 1.35 -69.66 -37.91
N THR A 28 1.49 -70.37 -36.79
CA THR A 28 0.54 -71.43 -36.38
C THR A 28 0.03 -71.28 -34.96
N HIS A 29 0.82 -70.69 -34.06
CA HIS A 29 0.47 -70.46 -32.67
C HIS A 29 1.21 -69.21 -32.18
N ARG A 30 0.64 -68.58 -31.15
CA ARG A 30 1.27 -67.47 -30.43
C ARG A 30 2.48 -67.98 -29.65
N MET A 31 3.42 -67.07 -29.38
CA MET A 31 4.53 -67.30 -28.47
C MET A 31 4.00 -67.82 -27.13
N GLU A 32 4.53 -68.97 -26.70
CA GLU A 32 4.14 -69.64 -25.47
C GLU A 32 4.40 -68.75 -24.24
N GLU A 33 3.50 -68.82 -23.25
CA GLU A 33 3.53 -67.98 -22.05
C GLU A 33 4.83 -68.14 -21.25
N GLU A 34 5.39 -69.35 -21.22
CA GLU A 34 6.67 -69.64 -20.56
C GLU A 34 7.84 -68.90 -21.23
N LYS A 35 7.90 -68.90 -22.57
CA LYS A 35 8.91 -68.17 -23.35
C LYS A 35 8.75 -66.66 -23.17
N ARG A 36 7.50 -66.16 -23.20
CA ARG A 36 7.18 -64.76 -22.96
C ARG A 36 7.62 -64.30 -21.57
N SER A 37 7.28 -65.08 -20.55
CA SER A 37 7.64 -64.79 -19.17
C SER A 37 9.14 -64.83 -18.98
N TYR A 38 9.84 -65.76 -19.63
CA TYR A 38 11.29 -65.79 -19.65
C TYR A 38 11.88 -64.51 -20.24
N LEU A 39 11.41 -64.07 -21.41
CA LEU A 39 11.90 -62.86 -22.08
C LEU A 39 11.65 -61.60 -21.23
N ILE A 40 10.46 -61.46 -20.66
CA ILE A 40 10.12 -60.34 -19.77
C ILE A 40 11.00 -60.35 -18.51
N ASN A 41 11.13 -61.49 -17.84
CA ASN A 41 11.89 -61.61 -16.59
C ASN A 41 13.40 -61.40 -16.77
N HIS A 42 13.92 -61.66 -17.96
CA HIS A 42 15.33 -61.42 -18.31
C HIS A 42 15.54 -60.07 -19.01
N ASN A 43 14.49 -59.24 -19.09
CA ASN A 43 14.49 -57.93 -19.72
C ASN A 43 14.92 -57.94 -21.20
N ILE A 44 14.57 -59.01 -21.92
CA ILE A 44 14.89 -59.19 -23.33
C ILE A 44 13.72 -58.65 -24.17
N PRO A 45 13.92 -57.61 -25.00
CA PRO A 45 12.85 -57.06 -25.81
C PRO A 45 12.36 -58.05 -26.87
N PHE A 46 11.06 -58.05 -27.12
CA PHE A 46 10.48 -58.85 -28.20
C PHE A 46 9.33 -58.15 -28.93
N ILE A 47 9.13 -58.55 -30.18
CA ILE A 47 7.98 -58.19 -31.01
C ILE A 47 7.43 -59.47 -31.64
N GLU A 48 6.15 -59.74 -31.40
CA GLU A 48 5.41 -60.81 -32.06
C GLU A 48 4.55 -60.22 -33.19
N VAL A 49 4.64 -60.82 -34.38
CA VAL A 49 3.93 -60.36 -35.57
C VAL A 49 3.10 -61.45 -36.23
N LEU A 50 1.94 -61.07 -36.79
CA LEU A 50 1.13 -61.93 -37.66
C LEU A 50 1.39 -61.59 -39.13
N PRO A 51 1.79 -62.58 -39.97
CA PRO A 51 1.89 -62.37 -41.39
C PRO A 51 0.50 -62.39 -42.05
N SER A 52 0.29 -61.48 -43.01
CA SER A 52 -0.86 -61.44 -43.90
C SER A 52 -0.38 -61.28 -45.34
N LYS A 53 -0.89 -62.11 -46.25
CA LYS A 53 -0.50 -62.05 -47.66
C LYS A 53 -1.21 -60.91 -48.36
N ASN A 54 -0.47 -60.08 -49.08
CA ASN A 54 -0.99 -59.02 -49.93
C ASN A 54 -0.44 -59.16 -51.37
N ASN A 55 -0.88 -58.29 -52.28
CA ASN A 55 -0.48 -58.33 -53.70
C ASN A 55 1.04 -58.15 -53.93
N ASN A 56 1.77 -57.67 -52.92
CA ASN A 56 3.21 -57.37 -52.99
C ASN A 56 4.06 -58.29 -52.09
N GLY A 57 3.49 -59.37 -51.53
CA GLY A 57 4.19 -60.30 -50.64
C GLY A 57 3.46 -60.52 -49.31
N TYR A 58 4.17 -60.35 -48.20
CA TYR A 58 3.63 -60.46 -46.85
C TYR A 58 3.74 -59.12 -46.12
N SER A 59 2.64 -58.67 -45.52
CA SER A 59 2.60 -57.60 -44.52
C SER A 59 2.53 -58.21 -43.12
N TYR A 60 3.18 -57.59 -42.15
CA TYR A 60 3.23 -58.08 -40.78
C TYR A 60 2.53 -57.09 -39.86
N THR A 61 1.59 -57.57 -39.04
CA THR A 61 0.91 -56.76 -38.02
C THR A 61 1.44 -57.14 -36.65
N VAL A 62 1.86 -56.14 -35.86
CA VAL A 62 2.32 -56.39 -34.48
C VAL A 62 1.12 -56.81 -33.63
N CYS A 63 1.28 -57.91 -32.91
CA CYS A 63 0.20 -58.53 -32.15
C CYS A 63 0.52 -58.69 -30.68
N ASP A 64 1.80 -58.64 -30.32
CA ASP A 64 2.27 -58.51 -28.95
C ASP A 64 3.68 -57.93 -28.97
N LEU A 65 4.08 -57.23 -27.91
CA LEU A 65 5.42 -56.66 -27.80
C LEU A 65 5.79 -56.41 -26.34
N TYR A 66 7.08 -56.47 -26.06
CA TYR A 66 7.69 -55.98 -24.83
C TYR A 66 8.95 -55.22 -25.20
N LEU A 67 8.93 -53.89 -25.04
CA LEU A 67 10.04 -53.00 -25.36
C LEU A 67 10.35 -52.12 -24.13
N PRO A 68 10.94 -52.70 -23.07
CA PRO A 68 11.25 -51.98 -21.84
C PRO A 68 12.18 -50.79 -22.12
N GLY A 69 11.94 -49.65 -21.48
CA GLY A 69 12.66 -48.39 -21.68
C GLY A 69 12.21 -47.59 -22.90
N PHE A 70 11.77 -48.23 -23.99
CA PHE A 70 11.41 -47.53 -25.23
C PHE A 70 10.08 -46.79 -25.12
N LEU A 71 9.04 -47.42 -24.56
CA LEU A 71 7.74 -46.79 -24.39
C LEU A 71 7.76 -45.73 -23.28
N GLU A 72 8.50 -45.99 -22.20
CA GLU A 72 8.66 -45.04 -21.08
C GLU A 72 9.41 -43.77 -21.52
N GLN A 73 10.49 -43.90 -22.30
CA GLN A 73 11.18 -42.74 -22.88
C GLN A 73 10.28 -41.95 -23.83
N TYR A 74 9.42 -42.61 -24.62
CA TYR A 74 8.54 -41.91 -25.55
C TYR A 74 7.44 -41.14 -24.82
N GLU A 75 6.93 -41.67 -23.71
CA GLU A 75 5.96 -40.96 -22.86
C GLU A 75 6.59 -39.75 -22.16
N GLU A 76 7.78 -39.89 -21.59
CA GLU A 76 8.51 -38.78 -20.96
C GLU A 76 8.81 -37.67 -21.99
N ASP A 77 9.33 -38.04 -23.17
CA ASP A 77 9.59 -37.11 -24.28
C ASP A 77 8.32 -36.38 -24.75
N ALA A 78 7.19 -37.09 -24.85
CA ALA A 78 5.94 -36.51 -25.30
C ALA A 78 5.38 -35.50 -24.28
N VAL A 79 5.44 -35.85 -22.99
CA VAL A 79 5.01 -34.97 -21.91
C VAL A 79 5.91 -33.74 -21.82
N GLU A 80 7.23 -33.90 -21.89
CA GLU A 80 8.18 -32.79 -21.83
C GLU A 80 7.99 -31.84 -23.02
N ARG A 81 7.83 -32.37 -24.24
CA ARG A 81 7.52 -31.54 -25.43
C ARG A 81 6.19 -30.80 -25.29
N GLN A 82 5.17 -31.41 -24.69
CA GLN A 82 3.86 -30.78 -24.52
C GLN A 82 3.91 -29.66 -23.48
N ILE A 83 4.65 -29.85 -22.38
CA ILE A 83 4.91 -28.81 -21.37
C ILE A 83 5.71 -27.67 -21.99
N GLN A 84 6.78 -27.98 -22.72
CA GLN A 84 7.62 -26.99 -23.39
C GLN A 84 6.80 -26.16 -24.39
N THR A 85 5.98 -26.80 -25.22
CA THR A 85 5.12 -26.13 -26.20
C THR A 85 4.08 -25.23 -25.53
N THR A 86 3.45 -25.72 -24.45
CA THR A 86 2.45 -24.95 -23.70
C THR A 86 3.09 -23.74 -23.02
N TYR A 87 4.26 -23.92 -22.42
CA TYR A 87 5.01 -22.83 -21.82
C TYR A 87 5.41 -21.79 -22.87
N GLU A 88 6.00 -22.19 -23.99
CA GLU A 88 6.38 -21.28 -25.08
C GLU A 88 5.20 -20.51 -25.65
N TYR A 89 4.05 -21.17 -25.81
CA TYR A 89 2.83 -20.54 -26.30
C TYR A 89 2.28 -19.45 -25.37
N PHE A 90 2.36 -19.67 -24.04
CA PHE A 90 1.79 -18.74 -23.05
C PHE A 90 2.82 -17.84 -22.34
N ARG A 91 4.12 -18.02 -22.60
CA ARG A 91 5.21 -17.34 -21.87
C ARG A 91 5.10 -15.82 -21.93
N GLU A 92 4.87 -15.25 -23.11
CA GLU A 92 4.78 -13.79 -23.27
C GLU A 92 3.52 -13.21 -22.60
N GLU A 93 2.40 -13.93 -22.69
CA GLU A 93 1.13 -13.56 -22.06
C GLU A 93 1.28 -13.51 -20.53
N LEU A 94 1.88 -14.55 -19.94
CA LEU A 94 2.13 -14.64 -18.50
C LEU A 94 3.09 -13.56 -18.00
N LEU A 95 4.19 -13.31 -18.73
CA LEU A 95 5.12 -12.23 -18.41
C LEU A 95 4.46 -10.85 -18.51
N ARG A 96 3.59 -10.64 -19.50
CA ARG A 96 2.82 -9.40 -19.67
C ARG A 96 1.84 -9.19 -18.51
N MET A 97 1.11 -10.23 -18.10
CA MET A 97 0.18 -10.17 -16.97
C MET A 97 0.90 -9.87 -15.65
N ALA A 98 2.00 -10.58 -15.36
CA ALA A 98 2.79 -10.36 -14.15
C ALA A 98 3.39 -8.95 -14.10
N ARG A 99 3.92 -8.43 -15.22
CA ARG A 99 4.43 -7.05 -15.32
C ARG A 99 3.33 -6.03 -15.08
N LYS A 100 2.14 -6.23 -15.64
CA LYS A 100 1.00 -5.32 -15.48
C LYS A 100 0.54 -5.21 -14.02
N GLU A 101 0.48 -6.32 -13.29
CA GLU A 101 0.16 -6.30 -11.86
C GLU A 101 1.22 -5.58 -11.02
N ILE A 102 2.51 -5.86 -11.27
CA ILE A 102 3.62 -5.21 -10.55
C ILE A 102 3.64 -3.70 -10.82
N LEU A 103 3.43 -3.29 -12.07
CA LEU A 103 3.33 -1.87 -12.45
C LEU A 103 2.13 -1.19 -11.76
N ASN A 104 0.96 -1.83 -11.72
CA ASN A 104 -0.22 -1.27 -11.07
C ASN A 104 -0.03 -1.10 -9.56
N LYS A 105 0.61 -2.07 -8.89
CA LYS A 105 0.87 -1.99 -7.44
C LYS A 105 1.86 -0.86 -7.11
N ASN A 106 2.96 -0.78 -7.86
CA ASN A 106 3.95 0.28 -7.69
C ASN A 106 3.36 1.67 -7.98
N GLN A 107 2.48 1.79 -8.98
CA GLN A 107 1.79 3.05 -9.26
C GLN A 107 0.84 3.45 -8.13
N LEU A 108 0.09 2.52 -7.56
CA LEU A 108 -0.81 2.81 -6.45
C LEU A 108 -0.05 3.29 -5.20
N GLU A 109 1.07 2.65 -4.89
CA GLU A 109 1.95 3.03 -3.77
C GLU A 109 2.59 4.42 -4.00
N LEU A 110 3.02 4.73 -5.23
CA LEU A 110 3.52 6.06 -5.60
C LEU A 110 2.46 7.14 -5.45
N TYR A 111 1.23 6.92 -5.92
CA TYR A 111 0.13 7.88 -5.76
C TYR A 111 -0.23 8.11 -4.29
N GLN A 112 -0.22 7.06 -3.46
CA GLN A 112 -0.45 7.20 -2.03
C GLN A 112 0.63 8.05 -1.36
N GLN A 113 1.89 7.81 -1.71
CA GLN A 113 3.01 8.58 -1.17
C GLN A 113 2.95 10.05 -1.58
N GLU A 114 2.66 10.34 -2.86
CA GLU A 114 2.54 11.70 -3.38
C GLU A 114 1.41 12.49 -2.70
N VAL A 115 0.27 11.85 -2.43
CA VAL A 115 -0.83 12.46 -1.68
C VAL A 115 -0.43 12.76 -0.22
N LEU A 116 0.30 11.85 0.43
CA LEU A 116 0.79 12.07 1.79
C LEU A 116 1.79 13.23 1.85
N ASP A 117 2.69 13.32 0.88
CA ASP A 117 3.68 14.39 0.80
C ASP A 117 3.00 15.75 0.58
N GLN A 118 2.01 15.84 -0.32
CA GLN A 118 1.21 17.06 -0.53
C GLN A 118 0.42 17.47 0.72
N VAL A 119 -0.12 16.51 1.47
CA VAL A 119 -0.81 16.79 2.74
C VAL A 119 0.20 17.31 3.77
N SER A 120 1.39 16.72 3.84
CA SER A 120 2.44 17.14 4.77
C SER A 120 2.93 18.56 4.46
N GLU A 121 3.20 18.89 3.21
CA GLU A 121 3.58 20.25 2.80
C GLU A 121 2.49 21.29 3.12
N LYS A 122 1.22 20.94 2.88
CA LYS A 122 0.10 21.80 3.26
C LYS A 122 0.03 22.02 4.76
N ILE A 123 0.35 21.01 5.59
CA ILE A 123 0.39 21.14 7.05
C ILE A 123 1.52 22.08 7.48
N ASP A 124 2.70 21.93 6.90
CA ASP A 124 3.90 22.72 7.27
C ASP A 124 3.74 24.21 6.94
N CYS A 125 2.91 24.54 5.95
CA CYS A 125 2.59 25.91 5.57
C CYS A 125 1.49 26.57 6.44
N ILE A 126 0.90 25.86 7.41
CA ILE A 126 -0.17 26.40 8.25
C ILE A 126 0.42 27.19 9.41
N ASN A 127 0.18 28.49 9.39
CA ASN A 127 0.33 29.31 10.58
C ASN A 127 -0.88 29.08 11.51
N LEU A 128 -0.76 28.12 12.41
CA LEU A 128 -1.81 27.73 13.37
C LEU A 128 -2.37 28.93 14.17
N ARG A 129 -1.57 30.00 14.32
CA ARG A 129 -1.94 31.22 15.03
C ARG A 129 -3.10 31.97 14.34
N ASP A 130 -3.23 31.87 13.03
CA ASP A 130 -4.27 32.57 12.24
C ASP A 130 -5.63 31.85 12.31
N HIS A 131 -5.64 30.61 12.80
CA HIS A 131 -6.84 29.78 12.94
C HIS A 131 -7.38 29.76 14.38
N ILE A 132 -6.77 30.49 15.31
CA ILE A 132 -7.24 30.59 16.69
C ILE A 132 -8.43 31.56 16.76
N ASP A 133 -9.64 31.00 16.87
CA ASP A 133 -10.89 31.74 16.95
C ASP A 133 -10.95 32.65 18.20
N SER A 134 -11.36 33.90 17.98
CA SER A 134 -11.75 34.88 19.00
C SER A 134 -12.70 34.34 20.08
N VAL A 135 -13.58 33.40 19.74
CA VAL A 135 -14.53 32.76 20.67
C VAL A 135 -13.81 31.79 21.60
N LEU A 136 -12.77 31.10 21.14
CA LEU A 136 -11.97 30.18 21.96
C LEU A 136 -10.97 30.94 22.84
N TYR A 137 -10.51 32.11 22.42
CA TYR A 137 -9.81 33.05 23.32
C TYR A 137 -10.65 33.43 24.53
N LYS A 138 -11.97 33.58 24.39
CA LYS A 138 -12.88 33.83 25.53
C LYS A 138 -13.04 32.64 26.46
N LYS A 139 -12.72 31.43 25.99
CA LYS A 139 -12.78 30.18 26.77
C LYS A 139 -11.48 29.87 27.51
N MET A 140 -10.36 30.48 27.11
CA MET A 140 -9.06 30.33 27.79
C MET A 140 -9.18 30.60 29.29
N HIS A 141 -8.25 30.05 30.09
CA HIS A 141 -8.23 30.36 31.51
C HIS A 141 -8.01 31.85 31.69
N SER A 142 -9.03 32.52 32.22
CA SER A 142 -9.07 33.95 32.42
C SER A 142 -8.77 34.21 33.89
N ILE A 143 -7.67 34.89 34.17
CA ILE A 143 -7.30 35.28 35.53
C ILE A 143 -7.40 36.81 35.63
N PRO A 144 -8.53 37.36 36.11
CA PRO A 144 -8.67 38.79 36.31
C PRO A 144 -7.99 39.22 37.60
N VAL A 145 -7.13 40.22 37.51
CA VAL A 145 -6.48 40.87 38.65
C VAL A 145 -6.86 42.35 38.63
N ILE A 146 -7.70 42.75 39.59
CA ILE A 146 -8.31 44.09 39.65
C ILE A 146 -7.90 44.76 40.96
N ALA A 147 -7.61 46.05 40.92
CA ALA A 147 -7.34 46.85 42.12
C ALA A 147 -8.56 46.89 43.06
N TYR A 148 -8.29 46.93 44.37
CA TYR A 148 -9.32 47.00 45.40
C TYR A 148 -10.26 48.21 45.16
N ASN A 149 -11.57 47.98 45.23
CA ASN A 149 -12.64 48.96 44.96
C ASN A 149 -12.69 49.56 43.55
N ALA A 150 -11.99 49.01 42.56
CA ALA A 150 -12.15 49.46 41.19
C ALA A 150 -13.47 48.93 40.59
N ASN A 151 -14.17 49.77 39.83
CA ASN A 151 -15.42 49.40 39.14
C ASN A 151 -15.14 49.05 37.67
N PRO A 152 -15.04 47.76 37.30
CA PRO A 152 -14.74 47.36 35.94
C PRO A 152 -15.95 47.58 35.01
N ILE A 153 -15.69 48.10 33.83
CA ILE A 153 -16.73 48.39 32.82
C ILE A 153 -16.58 47.48 31.62
N ARG A 154 -15.35 47.29 31.14
CA ARG A 154 -15.05 46.44 30.00
C ARG A 154 -13.60 45.97 29.98
N PHE A 155 -13.37 44.96 29.16
CA PHE A 155 -12.05 44.44 28.84
C PHE A 155 -11.64 44.94 27.46
N GLU A 156 -10.43 45.46 27.32
CA GLU A 156 -9.84 45.83 26.03
C GLU A 156 -8.47 45.19 25.88
N GLU A 157 -8.10 44.82 24.65
CA GLU A 157 -6.77 44.29 24.37
C GLU A 157 -5.69 45.28 24.83
N PHE A 158 -4.72 44.80 25.61
CA PHE A 158 -3.60 45.62 26.08
C PHE A 158 -2.58 45.78 24.94
N SER A 159 -2.49 46.97 24.37
CA SER A 159 -1.60 47.27 23.25
C SER A 159 -0.98 48.67 23.38
N ASN A 160 0.10 48.92 22.65
CA ASN A 160 0.68 50.27 22.45
C ASN A 160 0.92 51.04 23.76
N ALA A 161 1.38 50.33 24.79
CA ALA A 161 1.66 50.90 26.09
C ALA A 161 3.02 51.62 26.06
N ARG A 162 3.05 52.90 26.45
CA ARG A 162 4.28 53.71 26.47
C ARG A 162 4.33 54.65 27.65
N TYR A 163 5.53 54.82 28.20
CA TYR A 163 5.78 55.84 29.21
C TYR A 163 5.62 57.24 28.62
N ILE A 164 4.86 58.10 29.31
CA ILE A 164 4.89 59.55 29.06
C ILE A 164 5.87 60.21 30.03
N ASN A 165 5.88 59.73 31.27
CA ASN A 165 6.78 60.15 32.33
C ASN A 165 7.02 58.97 33.27
N SER A 166 7.89 59.15 34.27
CA SER A 166 8.26 58.09 35.23
C SER A 166 7.10 57.53 36.05
N LYS A 167 5.92 58.17 36.03
CA LYS A 167 4.75 57.80 36.84
C LYS A 167 3.56 57.31 36.02
N THR A 168 3.51 57.59 34.72
CA THR A 168 2.30 57.42 33.90
C THR A 168 2.61 56.69 32.59
N ILE A 169 1.86 55.63 32.34
CA ILE A 169 1.87 54.92 31.05
C ILE A 169 0.55 55.20 30.34
N LYS A 170 0.63 55.50 29.04
CA LYS A 170 -0.54 55.56 28.15
C LYS A 170 -0.68 54.24 27.40
N ILE A 171 -1.89 53.70 27.36
CA ILE A 171 -2.23 52.39 26.75
C ILE A 171 -3.21 52.63 25.60
N ASN A 172 -3.22 51.72 24.62
CA ASN A 172 -4.12 51.72 23.46
C ASN A 172 -4.08 53.07 22.73
N ASN A 173 -2.88 53.47 22.29
CA ASN A 173 -2.62 54.74 21.61
C ASN A 173 -2.98 56.00 22.44
N GLY A 174 -3.00 55.85 23.76
CA GLY A 174 -3.22 56.94 24.69
C GLY A 174 -4.66 57.15 25.11
N ARG A 175 -5.56 56.21 24.81
CA ARG A 175 -6.95 56.20 25.26
C ARG A 175 -7.09 56.06 26.77
N TYR A 176 -6.19 55.29 27.39
CA TYR A 176 -6.21 55.04 28.83
C TYR A 176 -4.88 55.35 29.46
N PHE A 177 -4.91 55.63 30.76
CA PHE A 177 -3.71 55.82 31.58
C PHE A 177 -3.64 54.75 32.67
N LEU A 178 -2.40 54.42 33.03
CA LEU A 178 -2.05 53.55 34.14
C LEU A 178 -1.29 54.38 35.18
N ASN A 179 -1.75 54.38 36.42
CA ASN A 179 -1.15 55.14 37.51
C ASN A 179 0.10 54.45 38.07
N ARG A 180 0.90 55.21 38.83
CA ARG A 180 2.24 54.83 39.31
C ARG A 180 2.28 53.52 40.11
N GLU A 181 1.25 53.23 40.90
CA GLU A 181 1.18 52.03 41.74
C GLU A 181 0.96 50.76 40.92
N GLN A 182 0.31 50.87 39.77
CA GLN A 182 0.05 49.77 38.84
C GLN A 182 1.15 49.64 37.75
N ASN A 183 1.97 50.67 37.59
CA ASN A 183 3.08 50.78 36.64
C ASN A 183 4.26 49.82 36.93
N ILE A 184 4.42 49.37 38.18
CA ILE A 184 5.51 48.44 38.57
C ILE A 184 5.46 47.14 37.75
N LEU A 185 4.29 46.75 37.26
CA LEU A 185 4.09 45.53 36.49
C LEU A 185 4.34 45.70 34.98
N TYR A 186 4.62 46.91 34.49
CA TYR A 186 4.75 47.17 33.05
C TYR A 186 5.76 46.25 32.35
N ASN A 187 6.96 46.09 32.93
CA ASN A 187 7.99 45.20 32.38
C ASN A 187 7.53 43.74 32.41
N LEU A 188 6.80 43.33 33.45
CA LEU A 188 6.25 41.98 33.57
C LEU A 188 5.17 41.73 32.51
N LEU A 189 4.28 42.70 32.27
CA LEU A 189 3.25 42.63 31.23
C LEU A 189 3.88 42.52 29.84
N GLN A 190 4.92 43.31 29.56
CA GLN A 190 5.69 43.23 28.32
C GLN A 190 6.37 41.86 28.16
N THR A 191 6.95 41.31 29.23
CA THR A 191 7.53 39.96 29.21
C THR A 191 6.45 38.90 28.93
N PHE A 192 5.31 38.96 29.62
CA PHE A 192 4.20 38.03 29.36
C PHE A 192 3.68 38.12 27.92
N GLN A 193 3.58 39.32 27.34
CA GLN A 193 3.24 39.46 25.92
C GLN A 193 4.29 38.85 24.99
N LYS A 194 5.58 39.00 25.29
CA LYS A 194 6.67 38.35 24.52
C LYS A 194 6.62 36.83 24.61
N GLU A 195 6.26 36.30 25.77
CA GLU A 195 6.03 34.86 26.00
C GLU A 195 4.68 34.37 25.42
N GLY A 196 3.95 35.22 24.69
CA GLY A 196 2.73 34.85 23.98
C GLY A 196 1.46 34.83 24.83
N ILE A 197 1.51 35.30 26.08
CA ILE A 197 0.33 35.46 26.93
C ILE A 197 -0.44 36.68 26.45
N LYS A 198 -1.70 36.48 26.04
CA LYS A 198 -2.59 37.61 25.72
C LYS A 198 -3.10 38.26 27.00
N ILE A 199 -3.11 39.59 27.00
CA ILE A 199 -3.48 40.40 28.16
C ILE A 199 -4.57 41.37 27.73
N HIS A 200 -5.64 41.47 28.51
CA HIS A 200 -6.61 42.55 28.40
C HIS A 200 -6.42 43.55 29.54
N ALA A 201 -6.45 44.83 29.23
CA ALA A 201 -6.64 45.89 30.20
C ALA A 201 -8.09 45.88 30.69
N ILE A 202 -8.27 45.96 32.01
CA ILE A 202 -9.58 46.10 32.64
C ILE A 202 -9.81 47.61 32.81
N VAL A 203 -10.70 48.13 31.99
CA VAL A 203 -11.04 49.56 31.99
C VAL A 203 -12.07 49.81 33.07
N CYS A 204 -11.76 50.75 33.95
CA CYS A 204 -12.59 51.16 35.08
C CYS A 204 -12.94 52.64 34.96
N GLU A 205 -14.03 53.04 35.62
CA GLU A 205 -14.31 54.43 35.94
C GLU A 205 -14.52 54.54 37.45
N ASP A 206 -14.20 55.70 38.01
CA ASP A 206 -14.65 56.08 39.34
C ASP A 206 -15.23 57.50 39.28
N GLU A 207 -15.89 57.92 40.36
CA GLU A 207 -16.48 59.25 40.44
C GLU A 207 -15.44 60.39 40.48
N PHE A 208 -14.18 60.07 40.79
CA PHE A 208 -13.09 61.01 40.99
C PHE A 208 -12.26 61.28 39.71
N HIS A 209 -12.22 60.34 38.78
CA HIS A 209 -11.50 60.37 37.52
C HIS A 209 -12.50 60.59 36.39
N LYS A 210 -12.51 61.80 35.81
CA LYS A 210 -13.37 62.16 34.66
C LYS A 210 -13.12 61.33 33.39
N HIS A 211 -12.12 60.46 33.39
CA HIS A 211 -11.69 59.68 32.23
C HIS A 211 -11.47 58.22 32.61
N PRO A 212 -11.83 57.27 31.73
CA PRO A 212 -11.59 55.86 31.98
C PRO A 212 -10.10 55.57 32.20
N TYR A 213 -9.80 54.73 33.18
CA TYR A 213 -8.44 54.34 33.55
C TYR A 213 -8.29 52.82 33.56
N VAL A 214 -7.06 52.33 33.55
CA VAL A 214 -6.79 50.89 33.69
C VAL A 214 -6.70 50.53 35.17
N GLY A 215 -7.74 49.86 35.68
CA GLY A 215 -7.81 49.44 37.09
C GLY A 215 -7.31 48.02 37.34
N GLY A 216 -6.95 47.28 36.29
CA GLY A 216 -6.47 45.90 36.41
C GLY A 216 -6.11 45.28 35.07
N PHE A 217 -5.72 44.00 35.12
CA PHE A 217 -5.35 43.21 33.95
C PHE A 217 -6.02 41.83 34.01
N ASN A 218 -6.43 41.33 32.86
CA ASN A 218 -6.92 39.99 32.70
C ASN A 218 -5.94 39.18 31.86
N PHE A 219 -5.40 38.11 32.44
CA PHE A 219 -4.46 37.22 31.77
C PHE A 219 -5.24 36.09 31.10
N LEU A 220 -5.04 35.91 29.80
CA LEU A 220 -5.62 34.82 29.02
C LEU A 220 -4.56 33.74 28.82
N ILE A 221 -4.68 32.67 29.60
CA ILE A 221 -3.70 31.59 29.65
C ILE A 221 -4.24 30.39 28.84
N PRO A 222 -3.42 29.82 27.94
CA PRO A 222 -3.80 28.62 27.22
C PRO A 222 -4.08 27.45 28.18
N SER A 223 -5.15 26.70 27.95
CA SER A 223 -5.39 25.43 28.65
C SER A 223 -5.15 24.26 27.69
N SER A 224 -4.56 23.17 28.19
CA SER A 224 -4.26 21.99 27.39
C SER A 224 -5.50 21.41 26.70
N ARG A 225 -6.65 21.46 27.37
CA ARG A 225 -7.95 21.04 26.82
C ARG A 225 -8.38 21.90 25.63
N ILE A 226 -8.31 23.21 25.76
CA ILE A 226 -8.75 24.16 24.72
C ILE A 226 -7.80 24.11 23.51
N ILE A 227 -6.50 23.98 23.77
CA ILE A 227 -5.48 23.77 22.73
C ILE A 227 -5.75 22.45 21.98
N GLY A 228 -6.04 21.37 22.70
CA GLY A 228 -6.34 20.07 22.08
C GLY A 228 -7.60 20.09 21.22
N GLU A 229 -8.68 20.74 21.68
CA GLU A 229 -9.91 20.94 20.89
C GLU A 229 -9.64 21.78 19.63
N GLN A 230 -8.82 22.82 19.73
CA GLN A 230 -8.39 23.67 18.61
C GLN A 230 -7.64 22.89 17.54
N ILE A 231 -6.61 22.14 17.93
CA ILE A 231 -5.82 21.33 17.00
C ILE A 231 -6.73 20.31 16.29
N LYS A 232 -7.66 19.69 17.01
CA LYS A 232 -8.60 18.72 16.43
C LYS A 232 -9.53 19.35 15.40
N GLU A 233 -10.06 20.53 15.65
CA GLU A 233 -10.93 21.24 14.68
C GLU A 233 -10.16 21.74 13.46
N ILE A 234 -8.92 22.22 13.64
CA ILE A 234 -8.04 22.60 12.52
C ILE A 234 -7.76 21.38 11.63
N LEU A 235 -7.35 20.26 12.21
CA LEU A 235 -7.09 19.02 11.47
C LEU A 235 -8.34 18.52 10.72
N LYS A 236 -9.53 18.58 11.35
CA LYS A 236 -10.79 18.24 10.68
C LYS A 236 -11.08 19.15 9.49
N LYS A 237 -10.87 20.47 9.66
CA LYS A 237 -11.11 21.45 8.60
C LYS A 237 -10.19 21.19 7.41
N LEU A 238 -8.91 20.90 7.66
CA LEU A 238 -7.94 20.54 6.61
C LEU A 238 -8.32 19.27 5.87
N VAL A 239 -8.76 18.22 6.58
CA VAL A 239 -9.23 16.98 5.96
C VAL A 239 -10.49 17.22 5.11
N LEU A 240 -11.38 18.11 5.54
CA LEU A 240 -12.58 18.48 4.78
C LEU A 240 -12.26 19.32 3.54
N GLU A 241 -11.33 20.27 3.64
CA GLU A 241 -10.87 21.09 2.51
C GLU A 241 -10.10 20.26 1.49
N ALA A 242 -9.28 19.30 1.93
CA ALA A 242 -8.60 18.34 1.05
C ALA A 242 -9.58 17.39 0.31
N ARG A 243 -10.81 17.20 0.81
CA ARG A 243 -11.83 16.37 0.16
C ARG A 243 -12.53 17.06 -1.03
N ILE A 244 -12.32 18.36 -1.25
CA ILE A 244 -13.05 19.13 -2.28
C ILE A 244 -12.42 19.02 -3.68
N ASP A 245 -11.17 18.55 -3.83
CA ASP A 245 -10.57 18.28 -5.16
C ASP A 245 -10.95 16.88 -5.72
N ARG A 246 -12.23 16.52 -5.61
CA ARG A 246 -12.78 15.31 -6.25
C ARG A 246 -12.72 15.37 -7.78
N GLU A 247 -12.66 16.58 -8.35
CA GLU A 247 -12.52 16.77 -9.80
C GLU A 247 -11.12 16.36 -10.30
N TYR A 248 -10.07 16.53 -9.49
CA TYR A 248 -8.69 16.16 -9.88
C TYR A 248 -8.52 14.64 -10.06
N ILE A 249 -9.11 13.85 -9.16
CA ILE A 249 -9.06 12.38 -9.21
C ILE A 249 -9.87 11.85 -10.40
N VAL A 250 -11.00 12.48 -10.73
CA VAL A 250 -11.87 12.06 -11.84
C VAL A 250 -11.27 12.44 -13.21
N GLU A 251 -10.60 13.59 -13.34
CA GLU A 251 -9.91 13.97 -14.59
C GLU A 251 -8.71 13.08 -14.88
N HIS A 252 -7.93 12.69 -13.86
CA HIS A 252 -6.76 11.84 -14.05
C HIS A 252 -7.11 10.35 -14.23
N HIS A 253 -8.27 9.89 -13.73
CA HIS A 253 -8.77 8.53 -14.01
C HIS A 253 -9.37 8.37 -15.42
N LYS A 254 -9.92 9.42 -16.02
CA LYS A 254 -10.42 9.35 -17.41
C LYS A 254 -9.30 9.14 -18.44
N ASN A 255 -8.08 9.62 -18.14
CA ASN A 255 -6.91 9.47 -19.01
C ASN A 255 -6.13 8.17 -18.80
N SER A 256 -6.40 7.39 -17.74
CA SER A 256 -5.68 6.15 -17.44
C SER A 256 -6.33 4.87 -17.98
N GLY A 257 -7.48 4.98 -18.65
CA GLY A 257 -8.04 3.91 -19.50
C GLY A 257 -8.50 2.64 -18.79
N TYR A 258 -8.70 2.65 -17.48
CA TYR A 258 -9.24 1.50 -16.74
C TYR A 258 -10.76 1.62 -16.55
N PRO A 259 -11.56 0.62 -16.98
CA PRO A 259 -12.97 0.54 -16.64
C PRO A 259 -13.14 0.01 -15.20
N PHE A 260 -14.22 0.47 -14.56
CA PHE A 260 -14.65 0.14 -13.19
C PHE A 260 -14.68 -1.35 -12.87
#